data_AF-A0A1X4IUF4-F1
#
_entry.id   AF-A0A1X4IUF4-F1
#
_cell.length_a   1.000
_cell.length_b   1.000
_cell.length_c   1.000
_cell.angle_alpha   90.00
_cell.angle_beta   90.00
_cell.angle_gamma   90.00
#
_symmetry.space_group_name_H-M   'P 1'
#
loop_
_entity.id
_entity.type
_entity.pdbx_description
1 polymer ?
#
loop_
_entity_poly.entity_id
_entity_poly.type
_entity_poly.pdbx_seq_one_letter_code
_entity_poly.pdbx_strand_id
1 'polypeptide(L)'
;MSFLLAELDGQITRLITYFEDPKSDVAIQIMQRAGYSNNLAGRVRKACLAAMLLKKNSEARRLHLQGIDTVARNLDFMSRLGRRAVDQAERVQRTKLLRAATYVPPLKLVRSTMAGIQGALDARDSKLAVKIGQVRTDITQFHDQLFRTYTRDMVDTKHTEDLAFALIALNEVARMGEALQGISEAILSINIGQNVQFERYFTLRSVLAGLANDDEINLKPLAETRSGSVISSVSLQDGKGRSVAAVFKDGDRRKVKEERVGVKSWNSVYPGVAPEILSYEKNGRSAALLIEHLEGQTFEDLVLGGTDAALETAQKALHKTVRDIWRTTLTQEPAEMRAMDQLSKRMEDVVRLHPQLAPGTKSINGTVLPGINQLIMQARAREAALPAPFSVYIHGDFNLDNVIYDAVACNIRFIDLHRSRYMDYVQDVSVFMVSNYRLQVLDAGTRRRIARVATDMHAMAAKFAKRQKDTTFEYRLALGLARSFASSTRFVVDKYHARRMLLRSRFILESALAVPVGREARFKLPMKDLFND
;
A
#
# COMPACT_ATOMS: atom_id res chain seq x y z
N MET A 1 31.09 -15.19 2.67
CA MET A 1 31.05 -13.83 2.09
C MET A 1 32.45 -13.35 1.72
N SER A 2 33.42 -13.39 2.63
CA SER A 2 34.78 -12.86 2.42
C SER A 2 35.47 -13.36 1.14
N PHE A 3 35.40 -14.66 0.82
CA PHE A 3 35.96 -15.18 -0.45
C PHE A 3 35.28 -14.62 -1.70
N LEU A 4 33.97 -14.37 -1.66
CA LEU A 4 33.22 -13.77 -2.79
C LEU A 4 33.64 -12.31 -3.00
N LEU A 5 33.79 -11.55 -1.91
CA LEU A 5 34.26 -10.17 -1.97
C LEU A 5 35.69 -10.08 -2.52
N ALA A 6 36.60 -10.93 -2.03
CA ALA A 6 37.98 -10.97 -2.50
C ALA A 6 38.08 -11.37 -3.98
N GLU A 7 37.31 -12.37 -4.42
CA GLU A 7 37.27 -12.76 -5.83
C GLU A 7 36.75 -11.61 -6.72
N LEU A 8 35.73 -10.88 -6.26
CA LEU A 8 35.18 -9.78 -7.04
C LEU A 8 36.08 -8.54 -7.05
N ASP A 9 36.80 -8.22 -5.96
CA ASP A 9 37.86 -7.20 -6.00
C ASP A 9 38.91 -7.53 -7.06
N GLY A 10 39.34 -8.80 -7.12
CA GLY A 10 40.27 -9.27 -8.16
C GLY A 10 39.72 -9.14 -9.58
N GLN A 11 38.43 -9.43 -9.79
CA GLN A 11 37.80 -9.29 -11.11
C GLN A 11 37.63 -7.83 -11.53
N ILE A 12 37.20 -6.94 -10.63
CA ILE A 12 37.09 -5.51 -10.93
C ILE A 12 38.48 -4.90 -11.14
N THR A 13 39.51 -5.36 -10.43
CA THR A 13 40.91 -4.94 -10.67
C THR A 13 41.34 -5.28 -12.10
N ARG A 14 41.07 -6.50 -12.57
CA ARG A 14 41.38 -6.89 -13.96
C ARG A 14 40.56 -6.09 -14.97
N LEU A 15 39.29 -5.81 -14.66
CA LEU A 15 38.44 -4.97 -15.50
C LEU A 15 39.01 -3.55 -15.64
N ILE A 16 39.50 -2.96 -14.55
CA ILE A 16 40.21 -1.68 -14.57
C ILE A 16 41.46 -1.78 -15.46
N THR A 17 42.29 -2.82 -15.28
CA THR A 17 43.48 -3.05 -16.11
C THR A 17 43.13 -3.14 -17.60
N TYR A 18 42.03 -3.82 -17.95
CA TYR A 18 41.56 -3.90 -19.33
C TYR A 18 41.19 -2.51 -19.89
N PHE A 19 40.48 -1.67 -19.14
CA PHE A 19 40.12 -0.33 -19.61
C PHE A 19 41.27 0.70 -19.55
N GLU A 20 42.32 0.44 -18.77
CA GLU A 20 43.56 1.23 -18.80
C GLU A 20 44.35 0.97 -20.11
N ASP A 21 44.40 -0.28 -20.56
CA ASP A 21 45.08 -0.70 -21.79
C ASP A 21 44.37 -1.92 -22.41
N PRO A 22 43.38 -1.70 -23.31
CA PRO A 22 42.56 -2.78 -23.88
C PRO A 22 43.40 -3.79 -24.66
N LYS A 23 43.61 -4.96 -24.05
CA LYS A 23 44.31 -6.09 -24.64
C LYS A 23 43.50 -7.37 -24.51
N SER A 24 43.46 -8.15 -25.58
CA SER A 24 42.66 -9.38 -25.66
C SER A 24 43.12 -10.47 -24.68
N ASP A 25 44.39 -10.47 -24.27
CA ASP A 25 44.89 -11.39 -23.24
C ASP A 25 44.25 -11.12 -21.87
N VAL A 26 44.12 -9.85 -21.48
CA VAL A 26 43.41 -9.45 -20.26
C VAL A 26 41.92 -9.77 -20.37
N ALA A 27 41.32 -9.55 -21.55
CA ALA A 27 39.91 -9.91 -21.79
C ALA A 27 39.66 -11.41 -21.61
N ILE A 28 40.51 -12.27 -22.18
CA ILE A 28 40.44 -13.73 -22.02
C ILE A 28 40.53 -14.12 -20.55
N GLN A 29 41.45 -13.52 -19.79
CA GLN A 29 41.60 -13.78 -18.36
C GLN A 29 40.33 -13.42 -17.55
N ILE A 30 39.65 -12.32 -17.91
CA ILE A 30 38.38 -11.92 -17.29
C ILE A 30 37.28 -12.93 -17.65
N MET A 31 37.21 -13.37 -18.92
CA MET A 31 36.20 -14.31 -19.39
C MET A 31 36.36 -15.72 -18.80
N GLN A 32 37.59 -16.21 -18.65
CA GLN A 32 37.87 -17.52 -18.06
C GLN A 32 37.43 -17.64 -16.59
N ARG A 33 37.29 -16.52 -15.87
CA ARG A 33 36.84 -16.52 -14.46
C ARG A 33 35.32 -16.49 -14.28
N ALA A 34 34.54 -16.62 -15.37
CA ALA A 34 33.08 -16.55 -15.37
C ALA A 34 32.37 -17.45 -14.34
N GLY A 35 32.92 -18.62 -14.03
CA GLY A 35 32.31 -19.59 -13.11
C GLY A 35 32.60 -19.35 -11.63
N TYR A 36 33.66 -18.61 -11.29
CA TYR A 36 34.14 -18.52 -9.91
C TYR A 36 33.20 -17.70 -9.01
N SER A 37 32.78 -16.51 -9.46
CA SER A 37 31.82 -15.67 -8.73
C SER A 37 30.49 -16.41 -8.51
N ASN A 38 29.99 -17.07 -9.55
CA ASN A 38 28.73 -17.78 -9.53
C ASN A 38 28.77 -18.96 -8.55
N ASN A 39 29.87 -19.71 -8.53
CA ASN A 39 30.05 -20.80 -7.57
C ASN A 39 30.13 -20.29 -6.12
N LEU A 40 30.88 -19.22 -5.87
CA LEU A 40 31.00 -18.63 -4.52
C LEU A 40 29.68 -18.03 -4.04
N ALA A 41 28.98 -17.26 -4.89
CA ALA A 41 27.66 -16.74 -4.60
C ALA A 41 26.67 -17.89 -4.37
N GLY A 42 26.66 -18.91 -5.24
CA GLY A 42 25.84 -20.11 -5.08
C GLY A 42 26.06 -20.82 -3.74
N ARG A 43 27.31 -20.92 -3.26
CA ARG A 43 27.62 -21.48 -1.92
C ARG A 43 27.03 -20.63 -0.79
N VAL A 44 27.19 -19.30 -0.85
CA VAL A 44 26.61 -18.39 0.15
C VAL A 44 25.09 -18.53 0.18
N ARG A 45 24.46 -18.50 -0.98
CA ARG A 45 22.99 -18.61 -1.12
C ARG A 45 22.46 -19.94 -0.59
N LYS A 46 23.12 -21.05 -0.91
CA LYS A 46 22.78 -22.39 -0.37
C LYS A 46 22.91 -22.44 1.15
N ALA A 47 23.96 -21.83 1.71
CA ALA A 47 24.14 -21.75 3.16
C ALA A 47 23.04 -20.91 3.83
N CYS A 48 22.68 -19.76 3.24
CA CYS A 48 21.55 -18.93 3.70
C CYS A 48 20.23 -19.70 3.69
N LEU A 49 19.93 -20.40 2.58
CA LEU A 49 18.71 -21.21 2.45
C LEU A 49 18.67 -22.35 3.47
N ALA A 50 19.77 -23.11 3.61
CA ALA A 50 19.86 -24.18 4.60
C ALA A 50 19.63 -23.65 6.02
N ALA A 51 20.23 -22.51 6.36
CA ALA A 51 20.02 -21.86 7.65
C ALA A 51 18.57 -21.39 7.86
N MET A 52 17.88 -20.92 6.82
CA MET A 52 16.46 -20.54 6.89
C MET A 52 15.52 -21.72 7.15
N LEU A 53 15.87 -22.92 6.68
CA LEU A 53 15.06 -24.14 6.82
C LEU A 53 15.15 -24.80 8.21
N LEU A 54 16.10 -24.41 9.06
CA LEU A 54 16.22 -24.92 10.43
C LEU A 54 15.02 -24.50 11.30
N LYS A 55 14.50 -25.41 12.13
CA LYS A 55 13.41 -25.11 13.08
C LYS A 55 13.88 -24.08 14.11
N LYS A 56 13.05 -23.06 14.39
CA LYS A 56 13.29 -21.88 15.27
C LYS A 56 14.12 -20.75 14.66
N ASN A 57 13.67 -20.16 13.55
CA ASN A 57 14.21 -18.89 13.06
C ASN A 57 13.33 -17.72 13.48
N SER A 58 13.93 -16.74 14.18
CA SER A 58 13.30 -15.44 14.38
C SER A 58 13.19 -14.69 13.06
N GLU A 59 12.21 -13.79 12.96
CA GLU A 59 12.02 -12.95 11.77
C GLU A 59 13.26 -12.11 11.45
N ALA A 60 13.90 -11.53 12.46
CA ALA A 60 15.15 -10.79 12.32
C ALA A 60 16.27 -11.65 11.72
N ARG A 61 16.38 -12.92 12.13
CA ARG A 61 17.37 -13.84 11.55
C ARG A 61 17.04 -14.21 10.11
N ARG A 62 15.75 -14.41 9.78
CA ARG A 62 15.30 -14.65 8.41
C ARG A 62 15.64 -13.48 7.51
N LEU A 63 15.34 -12.25 7.93
CA LEU A 63 15.66 -11.03 7.18
C LEU A 63 17.17 -10.86 7.01
N HIS A 64 17.94 -11.12 8.07
CA HIS A 64 19.41 -11.11 7.99
C HIS A 64 19.92 -12.06 6.90
N LEU A 65 19.47 -13.31 6.90
CA LEU A 65 19.87 -14.31 5.91
C LEU A 65 19.41 -13.94 4.48
N GLN A 66 18.23 -13.33 4.32
CA GLN A 66 17.72 -12.85 3.03
C GLN A 66 18.54 -11.68 2.50
N GLY A 67 18.94 -10.76 3.39
CA GLY A 67 19.80 -9.64 3.05
C GLY A 67 21.18 -10.12 2.59
N ILE A 68 21.81 -11.05 3.31
CA ILE A 68 23.10 -11.65 2.91
C ILE A 68 23.00 -12.36 1.54
N ASP A 69 21.93 -13.11 1.31
CA ASP A 69 21.67 -13.76 0.02
C ASP A 69 21.51 -12.71 -1.10
N THR A 70 20.83 -11.59 -0.84
CA THR A 70 20.67 -10.47 -1.79
C THR A 70 21.99 -9.77 -2.09
N VAL A 71 22.85 -9.55 -1.09
CA VAL A 71 24.20 -9.02 -1.29
C VAL A 71 25.00 -9.96 -2.20
N ALA A 72 24.98 -11.26 -1.92
CA ALA A 72 25.71 -12.23 -2.74
C ALA A 72 25.23 -12.28 -4.21
N ARG A 73 23.93 -12.16 -4.46
CA ARG A 73 23.37 -12.09 -5.82
C ARG A 73 23.85 -10.84 -6.57
N ASN A 74 23.86 -9.67 -5.91
CA ASN A 74 24.29 -8.43 -6.53
C ASN A 74 25.80 -8.42 -6.81
N LEU A 75 26.62 -9.00 -5.93
CA LEU A 75 28.05 -9.22 -6.20
C LEU A 75 28.27 -10.11 -7.44
N ASP A 76 27.62 -11.27 -7.53
CA ASP A 76 27.70 -12.09 -8.75
C ASP A 76 27.18 -11.35 -10.00
N PHE A 77 26.13 -10.57 -9.85
CA PHE A 77 25.60 -9.76 -10.94
C PHE A 77 26.64 -8.75 -11.44
N MET A 78 27.37 -8.05 -10.56
CA MET A 78 28.48 -7.17 -10.96
C MET A 78 29.59 -7.88 -11.74
N SER A 79 29.97 -9.09 -11.32
CA SER A 79 30.92 -9.92 -12.09
C SER A 79 30.44 -10.17 -13.52
N ARG A 80 29.14 -10.51 -13.68
CA ARG A 80 28.53 -10.74 -15.00
C ARG A 80 28.51 -9.47 -15.85
N LEU A 81 28.18 -8.33 -15.24
CA LEU A 81 28.21 -7.02 -15.91
C LEU A 81 29.62 -6.68 -16.43
N GLY A 82 30.65 -6.89 -15.60
CA GLY A 82 32.05 -6.64 -16.01
C GLY A 82 32.48 -7.46 -17.22
N ARG A 83 32.12 -8.75 -17.25
CA ARG A 83 32.40 -9.63 -18.40
C ARG A 83 31.64 -9.21 -19.65
N ARG A 84 30.37 -8.83 -19.53
CA ARG A 84 29.59 -8.33 -20.67
C ARG A 84 30.15 -7.02 -21.20
N ALA A 85 30.59 -6.12 -20.32
CA ALA A 85 31.25 -4.89 -20.75
C ALA A 85 32.49 -5.17 -21.60
N VAL A 86 33.34 -6.12 -21.18
CA VAL A 86 34.53 -6.55 -21.95
C VAL A 86 34.15 -7.24 -23.26
N ASP A 87 33.17 -8.15 -23.25
CA ASP A 87 32.71 -8.84 -24.47
C ASP A 87 32.22 -7.87 -25.55
N GLN A 88 31.59 -6.76 -25.14
CA GLN A 88 31.15 -5.72 -26.07
C GLN A 88 32.30 -4.78 -26.45
N ALA A 89 33.19 -4.44 -25.51
CA ALA A 89 34.37 -3.64 -25.78
C ALA A 89 35.32 -4.30 -26.80
N GLU A 90 35.51 -5.62 -26.75
CA GLU A 90 36.33 -6.37 -27.72
C GLU A 90 35.75 -6.38 -29.14
N ARG A 91 34.46 -6.06 -29.31
CA ARG A 91 33.82 -5.95 -30.63
C ARG A 91 34.05 -4.58 -31.28
N VAL A 92 34.58 -3.61 -30.53
CA VAL A 92 34.94 -2.30 -31.06
C VAL A 92 36.25 -2.42 -31.82
N GLN A 93 36.19 -2.36 -33.15
CA GLN A 93 37.38 -2.50 -34.00
C GLN A 93 38.31 -1.29 -33.88
N ARG A 94 37.72 -0.09 -33.77
CA ARG A 94 38.46 1.15 -33.53
C ARG A 94 38.52 1.45 -32.03
N THR A 95 39.53 0.93 -31.36
CA THR A 95 39.75 1.11 -29.91
C THR A 95 39.68 2.57 -29.42
N LYS A 96 40.05 3.55 -30.26
CA LYS A 96 39.89 4.98 -29.94
C LYS A 96 38.43 5.39 -29.70
N LEU A 97 37.47 4.78 -30.40
CA LEU A 97 36.03 5.06 -30.24
C LEU A 97 35.46 4.47 -28.94
N LEU A 98 36.10 3.43 -28.37
CA LEU A 98 35.74 2.89 -27.05
C LEU A 98 36.02 3.89 -25.93
N ARG A 99 36.98 4.81 -26.10
CA ARG A 99 37.36 5.78 -25.04
C ARG A 99 37.71 5.10 -23.72
N ALA A 100 38.41 3.97 -23.76
CA ALA A 100 38.59 3.07 -22.63
C ALA A 100 39.01 3.75 -21.30
N ALA A 101 39.91 4.74 -21.36
CA ALA A 101 40.36 5.50 -20.20
C ALA A 101 39.22 6.20 -19.41
N THR A 102 38.09 6.54 -20.05
CA THR A 102 36.96 7.18 -19.36
C THR A 102 36.23 6.24 -18.39
N TYR A 103 36.37 4.92 -18.57
CA TYR A 103 35.76 3.91 -17.70
C TYR A 103 36.56 3.67 -16.42
N VAL A 104 37.84 4.06 -16.40
CA VAL A 104 38.74 3.78 -15.28
C VAL A 104 38.31 4.48 -13.99
N PRO A 105 37.98 5.80 -13.96
CA PRO A 105 37.51 6.45 -12.74
C PRO A 105 36.23 5.83 -12.12
N PRO A 106 35.12 5.61 -12.86
CA PRO A 106 33.92 5.01 -12.28
C PRO A 106 34.16 3.56 -11.80
N LEU A 107 35.02 2.79 -12.48
CA LEU A 107 35.37 1.43 -12.02
C LEU A 107 36.22 1.45 -10.74
N LYS A 108 37.16 2.40 -10.61
CA LYS A 108 37.91 2.63 -9.37
C LYS A 108 36.98 3.03 -8.21
N LEU A 109 35.96 3.85 -8.47
CA LEU A 109 34.92 4.18 -7.51
C LEU A 109 34.13 2.94 -7.08
N VAL A 110 33.63 2.14 -8.04
CA VAL A 110 32.92 0.88 -7.75
C VAL A 110 33.77 -0.03 -6.85
N ARG A 111 35.05 -0.21 -7.18
CA ARG A 111 35.98 -1.03 -6.40
C ARG A 111 36.18 -0.51 -4.97
N SER A 112 36.44 0.79 -4.80
CA SER A 112 36.68 1.36 -3.48
C SER A 112 35.42 1.30 -2.61
N THR A 113 34.24 1.49 -3.18
CA THR A 113 32.96 1.35 -2.50
C THR A 113 32.69 -0.09 -2.04
N MET A 114 33.02 -1.07 -2.88
CA MET A 114 32.87 -2.48 -2.53
C MET A 114 33.66 -2.89 -1.29
N ALA A 115 34.84 -2.30 -1.06
CA ALA A 115 35.65 -2.59 0.12
C ALA A 115 34.92 -2.27 1.43
N GLY A 116 33.96 -1.33 1.42
CA GLY A 116 33.14 -0.97 2.58
C GLY A 116 31.99 -1.95 2.90
N ILE A 117 31.65 -2.89 2.01
CA ILE A 117 30.48 -3.76 2.18
C ILE A 117 30.59 -4.63 3.43
N GLN A 118 31.75 -5.24 3.66
CA GLN A 118 31.95 -6.11 4.82
C GLN A 118 31.87 -5.32 6.13
N GLY A 119 32.50 -4.14 6.18
CA GLY A 119 32.41 -3.25 7.34
C GLY A 119 30.99 -2.78 7.63
N ALA A 120 30.21 -2.47 6.58
CA ALA A 120 28.80 -2.07 6.73
C ALA A 120 27.92 -3.19 7.29
N LEU A 121 28.19 -4.44 6.89
CA LEU A 121 27.49 -5.62 7.40
C LEU A 121 27.86 -5.95 8.85
N ASP A 122 29.17 -5.96 9.16
CA ASP A 122 29.67 -6.39 10.48
C ASP A 122 29.34 -5.37 11.57
N ALA A 123 29.52 -4.07 11.27
CA ALA A 123 29.23 -2.98 12.20
C ALA A 123 27.76 -2.55 12.20
N ARG A 124 26.92 -3.12 11.32
CA ARG A 124 25.55 -2.64 11.05
C ARG A 124 25.50 -1.13 10.77
N ASP A 125 26.47 -0.64 10.02
CA ASP A 125 26.66 0.78 9.75
C ASP A 125 25.74 1.25 8.60
N SER A 126 24.59 1.81 8.97
CA SER A 126 23.63 2.38 8.02
C SER A 126 24.17 3.59 7.26
N LYS A 127 25.11 4.37 7.84
CA LYS A 127 25.73 5.52 7.16
C LYS A 127 26.65 5.03 6.04
N LEU A 128 27.42 3.98 6.30
CA LEU A 128 28.25 3.35 5.27
C LEU A 128 27.39 2.65 4.21
N ALA A 129 26.32 1.96 4.61
CA ALA A 129 25.35 1.38 3.68
C ALA A 129 24.76 2.44 2.74
N VAL A 130 24.38 3.61 3.26
CA VAL A 130 23.92 4.74 2.46
C VAL A 130 24.97 5.19 1.45
N LYS A 131 26.22 5.40 1.88
CA LYS A 131 27.31 5.80 0.98
C LYS A 131 27.50 4.81 -0.16
N ILE A 132 27.38 3.51 0.11
CA ILE A 132 27.46 2.45 -0.91
C ILE A 132 26.39 2.64 -1.99
N GLY A 133 25.15 2.94 -1.60
CA GLY A 133 24.06 3.12 -2.57
C GLY A 133 24.10 4.46 -3.32
N GLN A 134 24.66 5.51 -2.70
CA GLN A 134 24.76 6.85 -3.31
C GLN A 134 25.66 6.90 -4.56
N VAL A 135 26.62 5.97 -4.67
CA VAL A 135 27.52 5.83 -5.82
C VAL A 135 26.76 5.62 -7.14
N ARG A 136 25.53 5.09 -7.08
CA ARG A 136 24.66 5.02 -8.27
C ARG A 136 24.50 6.38 -8.95
N THR A 137 24.42 7.47 -8.20
CA THR A 137 24.27 8.83 -8.74
C THR A 137 25.48 9.23 -9.58
N ASP A 138 26.69 9.00 -9.07
CA ASP A 138 27.94 9.33 -9.77
C ASP A 138 28.09 8.49 -11.04
N ILE A 139 27.77 7.20 -10.96
CA ILE A 139 27.80 6.27 -12.10
C ILE A 139 26.74 6.66 -13.16
N THR A 140 25.56 7.12 -12.73
CA THR A 140 24.51 7.61 -13.64
C THR A 140 24.95 8.89 -14.35
N GLN A 141 25.60 9.80 -13.64
CA GLN A 141 26.15 11.02 -14.25
C GLN A 141 27.22 10.70 -15.30
N PHE A 142 28.13 9.77 -14.98
CA PHE A 142 29.12 9.26 -15.94
C PHE A 142 28.45 8.67 -17.19
N HIS A 143 27.44 7.81 -16.98
CA HIS A 143 26.67 7.21 -18.06
C HIS A 143 26.05 8.29 -18.98
N ASP A 144 25.33 9.24 -18.41
CA ASP A 144 24.59 10.24 -19.19
C ASP A 144 25.52 11.14 -20.02
N GLN A 145 26.69 11.48 -19.49
CA GLN A 145 27.71 12.25 -20.20
C GLN A 145 28.28 11.48 -21.40
N LEU A 146 28.65 10.22 -21.19
CA LEU A 146 29.28 9.42 -22.24
C LEU A 146 28.25 8.93 -23.28
N PHE A 147 27.02 8.64 -22.85
CA PHE A 147 25.89 8.32 -23.73
C PHE A 147 25.60 9.45 -24.72
N ARG A 148 25.52 10.71 -24.24
CA ARG A 148 25.36 11.89 -25.11
C ARG A 148 26.52 12.06 -26.09
N THR A 149 27.73 11.67 -25.67
CA THR A 149 28.91 11.73 -26.55
C THR A 149 28.82 10.69 -27.65
N TYR A 150 28.59 9.42 -27.32
CA TYR A 150 28.44 8.37 -28.34
C TYR A 150 27.30 8.63 -29.30
N THR A 151 26.13 9.03 -28.80
CA THR A 151 24.94 9.28 -29.65
C THR A 151 25.13 10.47 -30.59
N ARG A 152 25.82 11.53 -30.15
CA ARG A 152 26.22 12.63 -31.02
C ARG A 152 27.18 12.15 -32.12
N ASP A 153 28.23 11.42 -31.76
CA ASP A 153 29.21 10.95 -32.75
C ASP A 153 28.58 10.02 -33.79
N MET A 154 27.57 9.22 -33.41
CA MET A 154 26.83 8.36 -34.32
C MET A 154 26.16 9.13 -35.46
N VAL A 155 25.84 10.41 -35.27
CA VAL A 155 25.26 11.26 -36.33
C VAL A 155 26.31 11.61 -37.39
N ASP A 156 27.57 11.79 -36.98
CA ASP A 156 28.62 12.40 -37.80
C ASP A 156 29.63 11.38 -38.36
N THR A 157 29.53 10.09 -38.00
CA THR A 157 30.49 9.04 -38.39
C THR A 157 29.84 7.86 -39.09
N LYS A 158 30.61 7.20 -39.97
CA LYS A 158 30.24 5.91 -40.59
C LYS A 158 30.53 4.71 -39.69
N HIS A 159 31.05 4.93 -38.49
CA HIS A 159 31.48 3.88 -37.54
C HIS A 159 30.46 3.69 -36.42
N THR A 160 29.19 3.65 -36.79
CA THR A 160 28.06 3.56 -35.85
C THR A 160 28.04 2.23 -35.09
N GLU A 161 28.52 1.15 -35.71
CA GLU A 161 28.64 -0.17 -35.07
C GLU A 161 29.64 -0.18 -33.90
N ASP A 162 30.84 0.38 -34.10
CA ASP A 162 31.84 0.56 -33.03
C ASP A 162 31.26 1.35 -31.84
N LEU A 163 30.54 2.44 -32.12
CA LEU A 163 29.89 3.26 -31.10
C LEU A 163 28.72 2.55 -30.41
N ALA A 164 27.99 1.69 -31.13
CA ALA A 164 26.91 0.90 -30.55
C ALA A 164 27.45 -0.11 -29.55
N PHE A 165 28.53 -0.82 -29.90
CA PHE A 165 29.20 -1.73 -28.97
C PHE A 165 29.78 -0.98 -27.75
N ALA A 166 30.39 0.20 -27.95
CA ALA A 166 30.85 1.04 -26.85
C ALA A 166 29.70 1.51 -25.92
N LEU A 167 28.54 1.82 -26.48
CA LEU A 167 27.33 2.19 -25.72
C LEU A 167 26.78 1.00 -24.92
N ILE A 168 26.79 -0.21 -25.47
CA ILE A 168 26.39 -1.41 -24.71
C ILE A 168 27.39 -1.68 -23.58
N ALA A 169 28.70 -1.53 -23.82
CA ALA A 169 29.71 -1.65 -22.78
C ALA A 169 29.51 -0.59 -21.66
N LEU A 170 29.14 0.64 -22.02
CA LEU A 170 28.77 1.71 -21.10
C LEU A 170 27.56 1.32 -20.24
N ASN A 171 26.51 0.78 -20.85
CA ASN A 171 25.32 0.33 -20.11
C ASN A 171 25.67 -0.74 -19.08
N GLU A 172 26.51 -1.72 -19.43
CA GLU A 172 26.89 -2.79 -18.51
C GLU A 172 27.70 -2.26 -17.31
N VAL A 173 28.63 -1.30 -17.52
CA VAL A 173 29.34 -0.64 -16.41
C VAL A 173 28.41 0.22 -15.57
N ALA A 174 27.48 0.96 -16.19
CA ALA A 174 26.53 1.81 -15.47
C ALA A 174 25.64 1.00 -14.52
N ARG A 175 25.23 -0.20 -14.93
CA ARG A 175 24.41 -1.11 -14.12
C ARG A 175 25.13 -1.65 -12.87
N MET A 176 26.46 -1.51 -12.76
CA MET A 176 27.15 -1.80 -11.50
C MET A 176 26.68 -0.87 -10.36
N GLY A 177 26.29 0.37 -10.69
CA GLY A 177 25.68 1.28 -9.72
C GLY A 177 24.33 0.77 -9.18
N GLU A 178 23.51 0.12 -10.01
CA GLU A 178 22.26 -0.53 -9.58
C GLU A 178 22.54 -1.68 -8.60
N ALA A 179 23.56 -2.49 -8.89
CA ALA A 179 23.94 -3.59 -8.02
C ALA A 179 24.45 -3.09 -6.66
N LEU A 180 25.23 -2.00 -6.62
CA LEU A 180 25.66 -1.36 -5.36
C LEU A 180 24.47 -0.79 -4.58
N GLN A 181 23.48 -0.20 -5.25
CA GLN A 181 22.25 0.23 -4.61
C GLN A 181 21.46 -0.96 -4.02
N GLY A 182 21.34 -2.07 -4.75
CA GLY A 182 20.70 -3.28 -4.23
C GLY A 182 21.43 -3.89 -3.02
N ILE A 183 22.76 -3.77 -2.97
CA ILE A 183 23.56 -4.14 -1.78
C ILE A 183 23.26 -3.20 -0.61
N SER A 184 23.19 -1.89 -0.87
CA SER A 184 22.84 -0.88 0.14
C SER A 184 21.45 -1.15 0.75
N GLU A 185 20.43 -1.39 -0.08
CA GLU A 185 19.07 -1.72 0.36
C GLU A 185 19.02 -2.98 1.22
N ALA A 186 19.77 -4.02 0.84
CA ALA A 186 19.87 -5.24 1.61
C ALA A 186 20.49 -4.97 2.99
N ILE A 187 21.58 -4.20 3.07
CA ILE A 187 22.24 -3.87 4.35
C ILE A 187 21.33 -3.00 5.22
N LEU A 188 20.70 -1.97 4.65
CA LEU A 188 19.73 -1.13 5.36
C LEU A 188 18.57 -1.96 5.89
N SER A 189 18.05 -2.90 5.10
CA SER A 189 16.97 -3.79 5.53
C SER A 189 17.38 -4.67 6.70
N ILE A 190 18.62 -5.21 6.68
CA ILE A 190 19.18 -5.97 7.81
C ILE A 190 19.25 -5.10 9.08
N ASN A 191 19.73 -3.86 8.94
CA ASN A 191 19.96 -2.97 10.08
C ASN A 191 18.64 -2.49 10.70
N ILE A 192 17.65 -2.18 9.86
CA ILE A 192 16.35 -1.65 10.28
C ILE A 192 15.42 -2.77 10.79
N GLY A 193 15.59 -4.01 10.29
CA GLY A 193 14.72 -5.12 10.67
C GLY A 193 13.45 -5.25 9.83
N GLN A 194 13.35 -4.52 8.70
CA GLN A 194 12.30 -4.68 7.70
C GLN A 194 12.85 -4.43 6.28
N ASN A 195 12.13 -4.86 5.25
CA ASN A 195 12.53 -4.59 3.87
C ASN A 195 12.35 -3.11 3.54
N VAL A 196 13.44 -2.42 3.15
CA VAL A 196 13.45 -0.99 2.87
C VAL A 196 14.14 -0.71 1.54
N GLN A 197 13.45 0.04 0.67
CA GLN A 197 14.03 0.59 -0.56
C GLN A 197 14.87 1.84 -0.27
N PHE A 198 15.87 2.09 -1.10
CA PHE A 198 16.88 3.14 -0.85
C PHE A 198 16.24 4.53 -0.72
N GLU A 199 15.34 4.89 -1.64
CA GLU A 199 14.63 6.19 -1.59
C GLU A 199 13.69 6.32 -0.38
N ARG A 200 13.11 5.21 0.07
CA ARG A 200 12.22 5.18 1.24
C ARG A 200 12.99 5.43 2.52
N TYR A 201 14.22 4.94 2.63
CA TYR A 201 15.09 5.20 3.77
C TYR A 201 15.32 6.71 3.99
N PHE A 202 15.63 7.46 2.93
CA PHE A 202 15.81 8.91 3.06
C PHE A 202 14.51 9.65 3.37
N THR A 203 13.40 9.22 2.77
CA THR A 203 12.09 9.80 3.04
C THR A 203 11.68 9.58 4.49
N LEU A 204 11.92 8.39 5.03
CA LEU A 204 11.76 8.09 6.45
C LEU A 204 12.66 9.00 7.30
N ARG A 205 13.95 9.10 6.97
CA ARG A 205 14.88 9.95 7.73
C ARG A 205 14.48 11.42 7.71
N SER A 206 14.05 11.96 6.56
CA SER A 206 13.62 13.36 6.49
C SER A 206 12.38 13.63 7.33
N VAL A 207 11.43 12.68 7.35
CA VAL A 207 10.21 12.73 8.17
C VAL A 207 10.53 12.68 9.68
N LEU A 208 11.61 11.98 10.06
CA LEU A 208 12.03 11.77 11.45
C LEU A 208 13.08 12.77 11.95
N ALA A 209 13.81 13.45 11.06
CA ALA A 209 14.92 14.35 11.40
C ALA A 209 14.50 15.55 12.28
N GLY A 210 13.22 15.89 12.31
CA GLY A 210 12.66 16.91 13.21
C GLY A 210 12.09 16.36 14.53
N LEU A 211 12.12 15.04 14.74
CA LEU A 211 11.39 14.35 15.81
C LEU A 211 12.23 13.40 16.67
N ALA A 212 13.38 12.91 16.19
CA ALA A 212 14.27 12.03 16.95
C ALA A 212 15.74 12.16 16.51
N ASN A 213 16.65 11.78 17.39
CA ASN A 213 18.07 11.62 17.05
C ASN A 213 18.29 10.34 16.21
N ASP A 214 19.32 10.39 15.35
CA ASP A 214 19.64 9.36 14.33
C ASP A 214 19.75 7.91 14.86
N ASP A 215 20.06 7.72 16.15
CA ASP A 215 20.42 6.42 16.74
C ASP A 215 19.25 5.69 17.45
N GLU A 216 18.03 6.25 17.50
CA GLU A 216 16.90 5.70 18.27
C GLU A 216 15.69 5.22 17.44
N ILE A 217 15.82 5.13 16.11
CA ILE A 217 14.68 4.77 15.26
C ILE A 217 14.47 3.25 15.25
N ASN A 218 13.51 2.78 16.05
CA ASN A 218 13.03 1.40 16.01
C ASN A 218 11.73 1.32 15.20
N LEU A 219 11.78 0.63 14.08
CA LEU A 219 10.64 0.43 13.18
C LEU A 219 10.11 -0.99 13.31
N LYS A 220 8.81 -1.12 13.54
CA LYS A 220 8.14 -2.42 13.45
C LYS A 220 7.13 -2.40 12.30
N PRO A 221 7.19 -3.35 11.35
CA PRO A 221 6.16 -3.49 10.34
C PRO A 221 4.79 -3.68 11.01
N LEU A 222 3.80 -2.89 10.61
CA LEU A 222 2.40 -3.08 11.00
C LEU A 222 1.63 -3.77 9.88
N ALA A 223 1.81 -3.32 8.63
CA ALA A 223 1.15 -3.89 7.47
C ALA A 223 1.82 -3.48 6.15
N GLU A 224 1.64 -4.29 5.12
CA GLU A 224 1.89 -3.90 3.73
C GLU A 224 0.55 -3.80 2.99
N THR A 225 0.30 -2.67 2.32
CA THR A 225 -0.92 -2.50 1.54
C THR A 225 -0.79 -3.19 0.18
N ARG A 226 -1.92 -3.61 -0.40
CA ARG A 226 -1.98 -4.16 -1.78
C ARG A 226 -1.45 -3.22 -2.87
N SER A 227 -1.29 -1.93 -2.56
CA SER A 227 -0.70 -0.93 -3.45
C SER A 227 0.80 -0.71 -3.23
N GLY A 228 1.45 -1.48 -2.35
CA GLY A 228 2.89 -1.37 -2.07
C GLY A 228 3.28 -0.25 -1.10
N SER A 229 2.32 0.39 -0.43
CA SER A 229 2.57 1.29 0.71
C SER A 229 2.89 0.45 1.95
N VAL A 230 3.96 0.81 2.64
CA VAL A 230 4.36 0.18 3.90
C VAL A 230 3.83 1.02 5.06
N ILE A 231 3.28 0.32 6.06
CA ILE A 231 2.84 0.91 7.31
C ILE A 231 3.72 0.34 8.41
N SER A 232 4.47 1.20 9.10
CA SER A 232 5.34 0.81 10.21
C SER A 232 5.02 1.63 11.45
N SER A 233 5.10 1.02 12.63
CA SER A 233 5.11 1.79 13.88
C SER A 233 6.52 2.30 14.16
N VAL A 234 6.58 3.52 14.67
CA VAL A 234 7.79 4.22 15.12
C VAL A 234 7.56 4.59 16.58
N SER A 235 8.52 4.31 17.44
CA SER A 235 8.56 4.89 18.78
C SER A 235 9.49 6.09 18.75
N LEU A 236 8.95 7.28 19.01
CA LEU A 236 9.69 8.54 19.09
C LEU A 236 9.81 8.98 20.53
N GLN A 237 10.92 9.58 20.94
CA GLN A 237 10.96 10.36 22.19
C GLN A 237 10.71 11.84 21.85
N ASP A 238 9.64 12.42 22.38
CA ASP A 238 9.44 13.88 22.42
C ASP A 238 10.61 14.53 23.18
N GLY A 239 10.93 15.80 22.89
CA GLY A 239 11.89 16.62 23.65
C GLY A 239 11.58 16.76 25.16
N LYS A 240 10.45 16.24 25.63
CA LYS A 240 10.10 16.05 27.06
C LYS A 240 10.32 14.63 27.59
N GLY A 241 10.96 13.73 26.83
CA GLY A 241 11.24 12.34 27.20
C GLY A 241 10.02 11.41 27.19
N ARG A 242 8.89 11.82 26.60
CA ARG A 242 7.71 10.95 26.43
C ARG A 242 7.81 10.15 25.14
N SER A 243 7.62 8.84 25.24
CA SER A 243 7.52 7.98 24.07
C SER A 243 6.19 8.24 23.35
N VAL A 244 6.25 8.77 22.14
CA VAL A 244 5.10 8.91 21.22
C VAL A 244 5.16 7.77 20.22
N ALA A 245 4.16 6.90 20.27
CA ALA A 245 3.96 5.90 19.23
C ALA A 245 3.38 6.60 17.99
N ALA A 246 3.99 6.38 16.84
CA ALA A 246 3.59 6.95 15.57
C ALA A 246 3.47 5.87 14.50
N VAL A 247 2.66 6.14 13.49
CA VAL A 247 2.48 5.29 12.31
C VAL A 247 3.05 6.02 11.10
N PHE A 248 4.09 5.43 10.51
CA PHE A 248 4.67 5.88 9.25
C PHE A 248 3.94 5.24 8.07
N LYS A 249 3.43 6.07 7.17
CA LYS A 249 2.82 5.65 5.90
C LYS A 249 3.57 6.27 4.73
N ASP A 250 4.00 5.46 3.77
CA ASP A 250 4.61 5.92 2.51
C ASP A 250 3.80 5.52 1.27
N GLY A 251 4.02 6.19 0.15
CA GLY A 251 3.50 5.73 -1.15
C GLY A 251 3.26 6.84 -2.15
N ASP A 252 2.36 6.58 -3.09
CA ASP A 252 2.00 7.52 -4.15
C ASP A 252 1.56 8.87 -3.56
N ARG A 253 2.16 9.95 -4.08
CA ARG A 253 1.97 11.31 -3.57
C ARG A 253 0.50 11.73 -3.54
N ARG A 254 -0.30 11.33 -4.53
CA ARG A 254 -1.72 11.71 -4.60
C ARG A 254 -2.48 11.03 -3.46
N LYS A 255 -2.29 9.73 -3.27
CA LYS A 255 -2.96 8.97 -2.19
C LYS A 255 -2.60 9.47 -0.80
N VAL A 256 -1.30 9.69 -0.53
CA VAL A 256 -0.86 10.17 0.79
C VAL A 256 -1.36 11.61 1.05
N LYS A 257 -1.47 12.43 -0.01
CA LYS A 257 -2.08 13.76 0.09
C LYS A 257 -3.58 13.67 0.42
N GLU A 258 -4.32 12.77 -0.22
CA GLU A 258 -5.75 12.53 0.07
C GLU A 258 -5.96 12.12 1.54
N GLU A 259 -5.14 11.20 2.05
CA GLU A 259 -5.14 10.82 3.47
C GLU A 259 -4.86 12.03 4.39
N ARG A 260 -3.81 12.81 4.10
CA ARG A 260 -3.47 14.01 4.87
C ARG A 260 -4.63 15.01 4.90
N VAL A 261 -5.30 15.23 3.77
CA VAL A 261 -6.45 16.13 3.68
C VAL A 261 -7.60 15.60 4.53
N GLY A 262 -7.94 14.30 4.42
CA GLY A 262 -8.99 13.68 5.23
C GLY A 262 -8.74 13.86 6.73
N VAL A 263 -7.53 13.55 7.20
CA VAL A 263 -7.14 13.72 8.61
C VAL A 263 -7.20 15.18 9.06
N LYS A 264 -6.67 16.12 8.26
CA LYS A 264 -6.74 17.56 8.58
C LYS A 264 -8.18 18.05 8.69
N SER A 265 -9.04 17.64 7.75
CA SER A 265 -10.44 18.04 7.75
C SER A 265 -11.14 17.53 9.01
N TRP A 266 -10.93 16.28 9.42
CA TRP A 266 -11.50 15.78 10.68
C TRP A 266 -10.97 16.49 11.91
N ASN A 267 -9.67 16.77 12.00
CA ASN A 267 -9.11 17.54 13.12
C ASN A 267 -9.65 18.97 13.19
N SER A 268 -10.14 19.53 12.07
CA SER A 268 -10.84 20.81 12.06
C SER A 268 -12.33 20.70 12.38
N VAL A 269 -13.00 19.64 11.92
CA VAL A 269 -14.46 19.47 12.02
C VAL A 269 -14.88 18.89 13.37
N TYR A 270 -14.13 17.91 13.88
CA TYR A 270 -14.37 17.26 15.16
C TYR A 270 -13.02 16.83 15.77
N PRO A 271 -12.34 17.73 16.51
CA PRO A 271 -11.04 17.44 17.10
C PRO A 271 -11.04 16.19 17.98
N GLY A 272 -10.00 15.36 17.86
CA GLY A 272 -9.81 14.18 18.72
C GLY A 272 -10.47 12.89 18.25
N VAL A 273 -11.13 12.86 17.08
CA VAL A 273 -11.60 11.60 16.46
C VAL A 273 -10.59 11.03 15.46
N ALA A 274 -9.86 11.89 14.75
CA ALA A 274 -8.82 11.49 13.80
C ALA A 274 -7.45 11.51 14.47
N PRO A 275 -6.45 10.76 13.95
CA PRO A 275 -5.08 10.85 14.45
C PRO A 275 -4.47 12.24 14.20
N GLU A 276 -3.54 12.66 15.04
CA GLU A 276 -2.74 13.85 14.75
C GLU A 276 -1.73 13.60 13.63
N ILE A 277 -1.47 14.63 12.80
CA ILE A 277 -0.40 14.58 11.79
C ILE A 277 0.86 15.13 12.42
N LEU A 278 1.87 14.29 12.59
CA LEU A 278 3.16 14.66 13.19
C LEU A 278 4.09 15.29 12.16
N SER A 279 4.20 14.68 10.97
CA SER A 279 5.01 15.23 9.88
C SER A 279 4.56 14.72 8.50
N TYR A 280 4.93 15.44 7.45
CA TYR A 280 4.61 15.09 6.07
C TYR A 280 5.68 15.60 5.12
N GLU A 281 6.23 14.69 4.31
CA GLU A 281 7.29 14.99 3.36
C GLU A 281 6.95 14.54 1.94
N LYS A 282 7.47 15.25 0.96
CA LYS A 282 7.30 14.95 -0.47
C LYS A 282 8.64 14.62 -1.09
N ASN A 283 8.70 13.53 -1.85
CA ASN A 283 9.88 13.18 -2.63
C ASN A 283 9.46 12.74 -4.04
N GLY A 284 9.58 13.63 -5.01
CA GLY A 284 9.19 13.37 -6.41
C GLY A 284 7.74 12.94 -6.56
N ARG A 285 7.53 11.69 -7.00
CA ARG A 285 6.20 11.06 -7.20
C ARG A 285 5.65 10.38 -5.94
N SER A 286 6.44 10.32 -4.88
CA SER A 286 6.08 9.70 -3.61
C SER A 286 5.91 10.76 -2.52
N ALA A 287 5.19 10.41 -1.47
CA ALA A 287 5.13 11.18 -0.23
C ALA A 287 5.11 10.24 0.97
N ALA A 288 5.48 10.77 2.12
CA ALA A 288 5.39 10.09 3.39
C ALA A 288 4.62 10.94 4.39
N LEU A 289 3.91 10.25 5.26
CA LEU A 289 3.07 10.83 6.29
C LEU A 289 3.32 10.09 7.60
N LEU A 290 3.63 10.84 8.64
CA LEU A 290 3.71 10.32 10.00
C LEU A 290 2.48 10.82 10.76
N ILE A 291 1.71 9.88 11.29
CA ILE A 291 0.52 10.17 12.11
C ILE A 291 0.66 9.54 13.48
N GLU A 292 -0.08 10.06 14.44
CA GLU A 292 -0.26 9.47 15.77
C GLU A 292 -0.68 7.99 15.67
N HIS A 293 -0.08 7.13 16.50
CA HIS A 293 -0.60 5.78 16.71
C HIS A 293 -1.83 5.85 17.61
N LEU A 294 -2.94 5.28 17.14
CA LEU A 294 -4.18 5.24 17.90
C LEU A 294 -4.22 3.98 18.75
N GLU A 295 -4.30 4.16 20.07
CA GLU A 295 -4.52 3.08 21.03
C GLU A 295 -5.95 2.52 20.91
N GLY A 296 -6.12 1.27 21.34
CA GLY A 296 -7.42 0.61 21.39
C GLY A 296 -7.57 -0.57 20.42
N GLN A 297 -8.80 -1.04 20.28
CA GLN A 297 -9.16 -2.19 19.44
C GLN A 297 -10.09 -1.74 18.31
N THR A 298 -9.96 -2.37 17.14
CA THR A 298 -10.92 -2.13 16.07
C THR A 298 -12.31 -2.63 16.49
N PHE A 299 -13.35 -2.01 15.95
CA PHE A 299 -14.71 -2.43 16.24
C PHE A 299 -14.98 -3.83 15.68
N GLU A 300 -14.28 -4.23 14.62
CA GLU A 300 -14.27 -5.61 14.10
C GLU A 300 -13.77 -6.59 15.16
N ASP A 301 -12.60 -6.35 15.75
CA ASP A 301 -12.02 -7.21 16.80
C ASP A 301 -12.94 -7.29 18.02
N LEU A 302 -13.52 -6.16 18.42
CA LEU A 302 -14.49 -6.11 19.51
C LEU A 302 -15.73 -6.94 19.20
N VAL A 303 -16.26 -6.90 17.97
CA VAL A 303 -17.44 -7.70 17.59
C VAL A 303 -17.10 -9.19 17.56
N LEU A 304 -15.91 -9.56 17.09
CA LEU A 304 -15.49 -10.95 16.91
C LEU A 304 -15.00 -11.63 18.19
N GLY A 305 -14.28 -10.91 19.06
CA GLY A 305 -13.57 -11.49 20.20
C GLY A 305 -13.76 -10.78 21.54
N GLY A 306 -14.38 -9.60 21.58
CA GLY A 306 -14.61 -8.86 22.82
C GLY A 306 -15.68 -9.51 23.72
N THR A 307 -15.72 -9.15 25.00
CA THR A 307 -16.87 -9.54 25.86
C THR A 307 -18.13 -8.76 25.50
N ASP A 308 -19.31 -9.29 25.82
CA ASP A 308 -20.59 -8.60 25.51
C ASP A 308 -20.69 -7.23 26.23
N ALA A 309 -20.16 -7.13 27.46
CA ALA A 309 -20.12 -5.88 28.21
C ALA A 309 -19.17 -4.84 27.57
N ALA A 310 -18.01 -5.30 27.08
CA ALA A 310 -17.07 -4.43 26.37
C ALA A 310 -17.68 -3.92 25.05
N LEU A 311 -18.32 -4.80 24.28
CA LEU A 311 -19.01 -4.41 23.06
C LEU A 311 -20.16 -3.45 23.33
N GLU A 312 -20.99 -3.69 24.35
CA GLU A 312 -22.09 -2.79 24.69
C GLU A 312 -21.56 -1.39 25.06
N THR A 313 -20.46 -1.31 25.80
CA THR A 313 -19.81 -0.05 26.17
C THR A 313 -19.25 0.66 24.93
N ALA A 314 -18.51 -0.04 24.09
CA ALA A 314 -17.97 0.48 22.84
C ALA A 314 -19.08 0.97 21.91
N GLN A 315 -20.20 0.24 21.83
CA GLN A 315 -21.35 0.61 21.00
C GLN A 315 -22.08 1.84 21.52
N LYS A 316 -22.21 1.99 22.85
CA LYS A 316 -22.73 3.22 23.45
C LYS A 316 -21.82 4.41 23.13
N ALA A 317 -20.50 4.24 23.22
CA ALA A 317 -19.53 5.28 22.85
C ALA A 317 -19.65 5.65 21.36
N LEU A 318 -19.68 4.64 20.46
CA LEU A 318 -19.85 4.83 19.02
C LEU A 318 -21.13 5.61 18.68
N HIS A 319 -22.27 5.18 19.22
CA HIS A 319 -23.54 5.87 18.98
C HIS A 319 -23.55 7.30 19.54
N LYS A 320 -22.87 7.55 20.66
CA LYS A 320 -22.73 8.90 21.20
C LYS A 320 -21.91 9.77 20.25
N THR A 321 -20.70 9.33 19.90
CA THR A 321 -19.79 10.05 19.01
C THR A 321 -20.41 10.34 17.65
N VAL A 322 -21.01 9.34 17.00
CA VAL A 322 -21.64 9.51 15.67
C VAL A 322 -22.79 10.53 15.73
N ARG A 323 -23.66 10.46 16.73
CA ARG A 323 -24.75 11.45 16.89
C ARG A 323 -24.22 12.84 17.17
N ASP A 324 -23.18 12.95 17.98
CA ASP A 324 -22.58 14.23 18.30
C ASP A 324 -21.97 14.86 17.04
N ILE A 325 -21.21 14.10 16.24
CA ILE A 325 -20.70 14.53 14.93
C ILE A 325 -21.84 14.98 14.02
N TRP A 326 -22.88 14.16 13.85
CA TRP A 326 -24.00 14.53 12.98
C TRP A 326 -24.72 15.79 13.46
N ARG A 327 -24.85 16.00 14.76
CA ARG A 327 -25.48 17.21 15.32
C ARG A 327 -24.60 18.44 15.12
N THR A 328 -23.29 18.34 15.37
CA THR A 328 -22.38 19.49 15.32
C THR A 328 -22.03 19.90 13.89
N THR A 329 -22.10 18.96 12.94
CA THR A 329 -21.74 19.19 11.53
C THR A 329 -22.94 19.32 10.61
N LEU A 330 -24.16 19.35 11.15
CA LEU A 330 -25.36 19.48 10.33
C LEU A 330 -25.38 20.82 9.59
N THR A 331 -25.56 20.78 8.27
CA THR A 331 -25.87 21.94 7.43
C THR A 331 -27.23 21.75 6.77
N GLN A 332 -27.94 22.85 6.51
CA GLN A 332 -29.26 22.79 5.85
C GLN A 332 -29.18 22.56 4.34
N GLU A 333 -27.98 22.25 3.82
CA GLU A 333 -27.78 21.95 2.42
C GLU A 333 -28.26 20.53 2.11
N PRO A 334 -29.16 20.33 1.15
CA PRO A 334 -29.55 18.99 0.72
C PRO A 334 -28.35 18.20 0.18
N ALA A 335 -28.34 16.89 0.40
CA ALA A 335 -27.25 16.04 -0.06
C ALA A 335 -27.73 14.79 -0.81
N GLU A 336 -26.99 14.41 -1.83
CA GLU A 336 -27.24 13.20 -2.62
C GLU A 336 -26.21 12.13 -2.27
N MET A 337 -26.66 10.99 -1.75
CA MET A 337 -25.78 9.83 -1.52
C MET A 337 -25.26 9.24 -2.85
N ARG A 338 -26.08 9.26 -3.90
CA ARG A 338 -25.78 8.66 -5.22
C ARG A 338 -25.36 7.20 -5.11
N ALA A 339 -26.03 6.42 -4.27
CA ALA A 339 -25.77 5.00 -4.06
C ALA A 339 -25.83 4.20 -5.36
N MET A 340 -26.78 4.48 -6.26
CA MET A 340 -26.88 3.74 -7.52
C MET A 340 -25.77 4.10 -8.51
N ASP A 341 -25.28 5.34 -8.52
CA ASP A 341 -24.07 5.72 -9.25
C ASP A 341 -22.86 4.95 -8.75
N GLN A 342 -22.71 4.90 -7.42
CA GLN A 342 -21.62 4.21 -6.76
C GLN A 342 -21.67 2.71 -7.03
N LEU A 343 -22.86 2.10 -6.98
CA LEU A 343 -23.06 0.69 -7.28
C LEU A 343 -22.75 0.37 -8.74
N SER A 344 -23.28 1.14 -9.69
CA SER A 344 -23.06 0.96 -11.13
C SER A 344 -21.57 0.91 -11.48
N LYS A 345 -20.76 1.82 -10.93
CA LYS A 345 -19.29 1.86 -11.13
C LYS A 345 -18.55 0.64 -10.56
N ARG A 346 -19.16 -0.10 -9.64
CA ARG A 346 -18.54 -1.26 -8.96
C ARG A 346 -19.04 -2.60 -9.51
N MET A 347 -20.09 -2.61 -10.33
CA MET A 347 -20.66 -3.85 -10.84
C MET A 347 -19.69 -4.61 -11.75
N GLU A 348 -18.82 -3.92 -12.50
CA GLU A 348 -17.80 -4.58 -13.32
C GLU A 348 -16.85 -5.43 -12.46
N ASP A 349 -16.37 -4.88 -11.34
CA ASP A 349 -15.52 -5.61 -10.38
C ASP A 349 -16.26 -6.82 -9.76
N VAL A 350 -17.55 -6.66 -9.47
CA VAL A 350 -18.40 -7.72 -8.92
C VAL A 350 -18.56 -8.85 -9.94
N VAL A 351 -18.87 -8.53 -11.20
CA VAL A 351 -19.02 -9.50 -12.30
C VAL A 351 -17.70 -10.21 -12.56
N ARG A 352 -16.58 -9.49 -12.53
CA ARG A 352 -15.25 -10.08 -12.72
C ARG A 352 -14.95 -11.16 -11.67
N LEU A 353 -15.30 -10.92 -10.41
CA LEU A 353 -15.06 -11.89 -9.33
C LEU A 353 -16.13 -13.00 -9.28
N HIS A 354 -17.37 -12.65 -9.60
CA HIS A 354 -18.53 -13.53 -9.49
C HIS A 354 -19.42 -13.50 -10.75
N PRO A 355 -18.96 -14.04 -11.90
CA PRO A 355 -19.69 -13.94 -13.17
C PRO A 355 -21.13 -14.48 -13.12
N GLN A 356 -21.33 -15.54 -12.34
CA GLN A 356 -22.61 -16.21 -12.16
C GLN A 356 -23.64 -15.41 -11.34
N LEU A 357 -23.21 -14.36 -10.63
CA LEU A 357 -24.07 -13.65 -9.69
C LEU A 357 -24.87 -12.50 -10.34
N ALA A 358 -24.46 -12.00 -11.51
CA ALA A 358 -25.19 -10.94 -12.21
C ALA A 358 -25.80 -11.42 -13.54
N PRO A 359 -26.75 -12.38 -13.52
CA PRO A 359 -27.42 -12.79 -14.74
C PRO A 359 -28.21 -11.61 -15.34
N GLY A 360 -28.27 -11.58 -16.67
CA GLY A 360 -29.09 -10.63 -17.41
C GLY A 360 -30.59 -10.84 -17.18
N THR A 361 -31.39 -10.11 -17.96
CA THR A 361 -32.84 -10.25 -17.98
C THR A 361 -33.25 -11.68 -18.30
N LYS A 362 -34.22 -12.22 -17.56
CA LYS A 362 -34.77 -13.56 -17.77
C LYS A 362 -36.25 -13.46 -18.14
N SER A 363 -36.73 -14.36 -18.98
CA SER A 363 -38.16 -14.52 -19.27
C SER A 363 -38.62 -15.87 -18.76
N ILE A 364 -39.69 -15.91 -17.98
CA ILE A 364 -40.30 -17.12 -17.45
C ILE A 364 -41.80 -17.06 -17.75
N ASN A 365 -42.29 -17.93 -18.64
CA ASN A 365 -43.71 -17.98 -19.06
C ASN A 365 -44.30 -16.59 -19.41
N GLY A 366 -43.55 -15.76 -20.13
CA GLY A 366 -43.97 -14.40 -20.51
C GLY A 366 -43.73 -13.32 -19.45
N THR A 367 -43.37 -13.69 -18.22
CA THR A 367 -42.94 -12.74 -17.19
C THR A 367 -41.47 -12.39 -17.37
N VAL A 368 -41.18 -11.11 -17.62
CA VAL A 368 -39.81 -10.60 -17.74
C VAL A 368 -39.28 -10.20 -16.36
N LEU A 369 -38.26 -10.92 -15.88
CA LEU A 369 -37.51 -10.57 -14.69
C LEU A 369 -36.32 -9.68 -15.07
N PRO A 370 -36.29 -8.40 -14.63
CA PRO A 370 -35.21 -7.48 -14.98
C PRO A 370 -33.87 -7.97 -14.43
N GLY A 371 -32.80 -7.77 -15.20
CA GLY A 371 -31.44 -7.97 -14.71
C GLY A 371 -31.06 -6.95 -13.62
N ILE A 372 -30.03 -7.25 -12.82
CA ILE A 372 -29.60 -6.36 -11.72
C ILE A 372 -29.21 -4.96 -12.23
N ASN A 373 -28.60 -4.85 -13.40
CA ASN A 373 -28.23 -3.56 -14.00
C ASN A 373 -29.45 -2.71 -14.36
N GLN A 374 -30.54 -3.34 -14.79
CA GLN A 374 -31.79 -2.64 -15.08
C GLN A 374 -32.45 -2.13 -13.79
N LEU A 375 -32.43 -2.94 -12.72
CA LEU A 375 -32.89 -2.51 -11.39
C LEU A 375 -32.06 -1.31 -10.88
N ILE A 376 -30.74 -1.35 -11.03
CA ILE A 376 -29.85 -0.22 -10.65
C ILE A 376 -30.22 1.04 -11.44
N MET A 377 -30.44 0.92 -12.75
CA MET A 377 -30.82 2.05 -13.60
C MET A 377 -32.16 2.67 -13.19
N GLN A 378 -33.18 1.84 -12.91
CA GLN A 378 -34.48 2.31 -12.45
C GLN A 378 -34.40 2.96 -11.07
N ALA A 379 -33.65 2.33 -10.15
CA ALA A 379 -33.46 2.86 -8.80
C ALA A 379 -32.68 4.17 -8.81
N ARG A 380 -31.72 4.35 -9.74
CA ARG A 380 -30.99 5.60 -9.95
C ARG A 380 -31.92 6.75 -10.30
N ALA A 381 -32.89 6.53 -11.19
CA ALA A 381 -33.88 7.54 -11.55
C ALA A 381 -34.75 7.94 -10.34
N ARG A 382 -35.12 6.96 -9.51
CA ARG A 382 -35.85 7.21 -8.25
C ARG A 382 -35.01 7.96 -7.22
N GLU A 383 -33.74 7.58 -7.08
CA GLU A 383 -32.79 8.19 -6.14
C GLU A 383 -32.60 9.68 -6.41
N ALA A 384 -32.51 10.09 -7.68
CA ALA A 384 -32.29 11.48 -8.07
C ALA A 384 -33.39 12.44 -7.58
N ALA A 385 -34.61 11.95 -7.33
CA ALA A 385 -35.73 12.75 -6.83
C ALA A 385 -35.80 12.81 -5.29
N LEU A 386 -34.89 12.12 -4.58
CA LEU A 386 -34.95 11.93 -3.14
C LEU A 386 -33.64 12.32 -2.46
N PRO A 387 -33.20 13.60 -2.56
CA PRO A 387 -32.06 14.05 -1.79
C PRO A 387 -32.36 14.00 -0.29
N ALA A 388 -31.31 13.88 0.53
CA ALA A 388 -31.40 14.10 1.96
C ALA A 388 -31.77 15.56 2.23
N PRO A 389 -32.62 15.86 3.23
CA PRO A 389 -33.05 17.23 3.52
C PRO A 389 -31.94 18.11 4.10
N PHE A 390 -30.84 17.51 4.56
CA PHE A 390 -29.68 18.17 5.13
C PHE A 390 -28.44 17.32 4.85
N SER A 391 -27.27 17.87 5.14
CA SER A 391 -25.99 17.17 5.05
C SER A 391 -25.26 17.20 6.39
N VAL A 392 -24.42 16.21 6.63
CA VAL A 392 -23.50 16.16 7.78
C VAL A 392 -22.11 15.79 7.28
N TYR A 393 -21.09 16.02 8.09
CA TYR A 393 -19.76 15.52 7.77
C TYR A 393 -19.68 14.01 8.05
N ILE A 394 -19.52 13.21 6.99
CA ILE A 394 -19.50 11.75 7.06
C ILE A 394 -18.09 11.19 6.92
N HIS A 395 -17.88 9.96 7.39
CA HIS A 395 -16.68 9.19 7.15
C HIS A 395 -16.53 8.81 5.67
N GLY A 396 -17.62 8.35 5.05
CA GLY A 396 -17.69 7.98 3.63
C GLY A 396 -17.34 6.52 3.33
N ASP A 397 -16.50 5.89 4.17
CA ASP A 397 -16.15 4.45 4.15
C ASP A 397 -16.26 3.81 5.55
N PHE A 398 -17.42 3.96 6.20
CA PHE A 398 -17.60 3.69 7.64
C PHE A 398 -17.70 2.19 7.99
N ASN A 399 -16.66 1.41 7.67
CA ASN A 399 -16.57 -0.02 8.00
C ASN A 399 -16.12 -0.23 9.46
N LEU A 400 -16.40 -1.42 10.01
CA LEU A 400 -15.98 -1.81 11.37
C LEU A 400 -14.47 -1.68 11.63
N ASP A 401 -13.65 -2.04 10.64
CA ASP A 401 -12.19 -1.98 10.71
C ASP A 401 -11.64 -0.54 10.67
N ASN A 402 -12.46 0.44 10.28
CA ASN A 402 -12.12 1.86 10.27
C ASN A 402 -12.47 2.60 11.57
N VAL A 403 -13.05 1.89 12.54
CA VAL A 403 -13.47 2.43 13.83
C VAL A 403 -12.65 1.77 14.94
N ILE A 404 -11.95 2.58 15.74
CA ILE A 404 -11.17 2.13 16.89
C ILE A 404 -11.85 2.61 18.17
N TYR A 405 -11.97 1.73 19.16
CA TYR A 405 -12.42 2.06 20.50
C TYR A 405 -11.27 1.93 21.49
N ASP A 406 -10.95 3.05 22.14
CA ASP A 406 -10.01 3.08 23.26
C ASP A 406 -10.80 2.85 24.55
N ALA A 407 -10.57 1.69 25.18
CA ALA A 407 -11.23 1.33 26.43
C ALA A 407 -10.74 2.15 27.64
N VAL A 408 -9.51 2.69 27.59
CA VAL A 408 -8.92 3.50 28.67
C VAL A 408 -9.48 4.92 28.60
N ALA A 409 -9.39 5.55 27.43
CA ALA A 409 -9.92 6.90 27.23
C ALA A 409 -11.45 6.93 27.04
N CYS A 410 -12.09 5.77 26.87
CA CYS A 410 -13.51 5.61 26.60
C CYS A 410 -13.98 6.44 25.40
N ASN A 411 -13.17 6.51 24.34
CA ASN A 411 -13.45 7.31 23.16
C ASN A 411 -13.40 6.48 21.87
N ILE A 412 -13.87 7.09 20.78
CA ILE A 412 -13.93 6.48 19.46
C ILE A 412 -13.00 7.28 18.55
N ARG A 413 -12.19 6.56 17.78
CA ARG A 413 -11.27 7.13 16.79
C ARG A 413 -11.54 6.53 15.42
N PHE A 414 -11.29 7.30 14.36
CA PHE A 414 -11.49 6.90 12.97
C PHE A 414 -10.17 6.87 12.19
N ILE A 415 -10.06 5.92 11.27
CA ILE A 415 -8.95 5.78 10.32
C ILE A 415 -9.50 5.62 8.90
N ASP A 416 -8.64 5.78 7.88
CA ASP A 416 -9.04 5.72 6.46
C ASP A 416 -10.02 6.84 6.05
N LEU A 417 -9.61 8.08 6.29
CA LEU A 417 -10.47 9.27 6.25
C LEU A 417 -10.54 9.95 4.86
N HIS A 418 -9.96 9.33 3.83
CA HIS A 418 -9.82 9.95 2.51
C HIS A 418 -11.15 10.13 1.74
N ARG A 419 -12.25 9.48 2.17
CA ARG A 419 -13.59 9.62 1.56
C ARG A 419 -14.51 10.60 2.27
N SER A 420 -14.03 11.25 3.33
CA SER A 420 -14.86 12.09 4.17
C SER A 420 -15.25 13.40 3.48
N ARG A 421 -16.51 13.80 3.67
CA ARG A 421 -17.12 15.01 3.08
C ARG A 421 -18.47 15.29 3.71
N TYR A 422 -19.02 16.47 3.44
CA TYR A 422 -20.44 16.75 3.70
C TYR A 422 -21.30 15.92 2.75
N MET A 423 -22.20 15.11 3.29
CA MET A 423 -23.11 14.24 2.54
C MET A 423 -24.29 13.79 3.41
N ASP A 424 -25.17 13.01 2.82
CA ASP A 424 -26.15 12.19 3.48
C ASP A 424 -25.53 11.19 4.48
N TYR A 425 -25.90 11.32 5.75
CA TYR A 425 -25.48 10.45 6.87
C TYR A 425 -25.87 8.98 6.69
N VAL A 426 -26.88 8.69 5.87
CA VAL A 426 -27.31 7.33 5.53
C VAL A 426 -26.21 6.52 4.85
N GLN A 427 -25.26 7.19 4.17
CA GLN A 427 -24.12 6.51 3.58
C GLN A 427 -23.34 5.73 4.63
N ASP A 428 -22.93 6.38 5.72
CA ASP A 428 -22.16 5.75 6.80
C ASP A 428 -22.97 4.65 7.50
N VAL A 429 -24.27 4.88 7.73
CA VAL A 429 -25.18 3.88 8.32
C VAL A 429 -25.20 2.61 7.47
N SER A 430 -25.41 2.74 6.16
CA SER A 430 -25.52 1.59 5.27
C SER A 430 -24.19 0.83 5.11
N VAL A 431 -23.06 1.54 5.06
CA VAL A 431 -21.73 0.93 4.98
C VAL A 431 -21.42 0.17 6.27
N PHE A 432 -21.63 0.79 7.44
CA PHE A 432 -21.39 0.16 8.73
C PHE A 432 -22.22 -1.12 8.91
N MET A 433 -23.52 -1.05 8.63
CA MET A 433 -24.41 -2.20 8.77
C MET A 433 -23.98 -3.37 7.87
N VAL A 434 -23.64 -3.13 6.60
CA VAL A 434 -23.21 -4.22 5.71
C VAL A 434 -21.79 -4.71 6.03
N SER A 435 -20.90 -3.84 6.52
CA SER A 435 -19.57 -4.25 6.97
C SER A 435 -19.65 -5.30 8.10
N ASN A 436 -20.64 -5.18 8.99
CA ASN A 436 -20.97 -6.21 9.98
C ASN A 436 -21.37 -7.54 9.30
N TYR A 437 -22.35 -7.51 8.38
CA TYR A 437 -22.84 -8.73 7.73
C TYR A 437 -21.75 -9.48 6.94
N ARG A 438 -20.80 -8.74 6.36
CA ARG A 438 -19.68 -9.25 5.55
C ARG A 438 -18.73 -10.16 6.34
N LEU A 439 -18.68 -10.05 7.66
CA LEU A 439 -17.83 -10.88 8.51
C LEU A 439 -18.18 -12.37 8.34
N GLN A 440 -17.22 -13.16 7.85
CA GLN A 440 -17.38 -14.57 7.50
C GLN A 440 -17.30 -15.49 8.73
N VAL A 441 -18.21 -15.32 9.68
CA VAL A 441 -18.29 -16.13 10.90
C VAL A 441 -19.38 -17.19 10.77
N LEU A 442 -19.09 -18.44 11.16
CA LEU A 442 -20.05 -19.55 11.12
C LEU A 442 -20.80 -19.75 12.45
N ASP A 443 -20.25 -19.26 13.56
CA ASP A 443 -20.86 -19.40 14.87
C ASP A 443 -22.17 -18.61 14.99
N ALA A 444 -23.25 -19.28 15.40
CA ALA A 444 -24.59 -18.69 15.50
C ALA A 444 -24.68 -17.64 16.63
N GLY A 445 -23.88 -17.76 17.69
CA GLY A 445 -23.79 -16.75 18.75
C GLY A 445 -23.22 -15.44 18.21
N THR A 446 -22.05 -15.51 17.58
CA THR A 446 -21.38 -14.37 16.96
C THR A 446 -22.20 -13.78 15.81
N ARG A 447 -22.91 -14.60 14.99
CA ARG A 447 -23.80 -14.06 13.95
C ARG A 447 -24.98 -13.27 14.53
N ARG A 448 -25.59 -13.74 15.62
CA ARG A 448 -26.63 -12.96 16.33
C ARG A 448 -26.07 -11.65 16.90
N ARG A 449 -24.85 -11.68 17.42
CA ARG A 449 -24.14 -10.50 17.91
C ARG A 449 -23.87 -9.48 16.80
N ILE A 450 -23.35 -9.92 15.66
CA ILE A 450 -23.14 -9.11 14.44
C ILE A 450 -24.47 -8.48 13.97
N ALA A 451 -25.53 -9.28 13.88
CA ALA A 451 -26.85 -8.80 13.48
C ALA A 451 -27.38 -7.73 14.44
N ARG A 452 -27.22 -7.94 15.76
CA ARG A 452 -27.59 -6.97 16.79
C ARG A 452 -26.88 -5.64 16.59
N VAL A 453 -25.56 -5.64 16.41
CA VAL A 453 -24.77 -4.40 16.19
C VAL A 453 -25.26 -3.62 14.98
N ALA A 454 -25.52 -4.30 13.85
CA ALA A 454 -26.08 -3.66 12.66
C ALA A 454 -27.48 -3.07 12.91
N THR A 455 -28.38 -3.83 13.55
CA THR A 455 -29.75 -3.37 13.83
C THR A 455 -29.81 -2.24 14.86
N ASP A 456 -28.90 -2.21 15.83
CA ASP A 456 -28.80 -1.14 16.81
C ASP A 456 -28.28 0.16 16.19
N MET A 457 -27.38 0.07 15.19
CA MET A 457 -26.98 1.22 14.37
C MET A 457 -28.17 1.79 13.58
N HIS A 458 -29.00 0.93 12.97
CA HIS A 458 -30.26 1.36 12.33
C HIS A 458 -31.19 2.04 13.33
N ALA A 459 -31.40 1.44 14.50
CA ALA A 459 -32.28 2.00 15.52
C ALA A 459 -31.81 3.38 16.02
N MET A 460 -30.49 3.56 16.15
CA MET A 460 -29.87 4.85 16.47
C MET A 460 -30.13 5.88 15.36
N ALA A 461 -29.85 5.51 14.11
CA ALA A 461 -30.02 6.39 12.94
C ALA A 461 -31.49 6.76 12.68
N ALA A 462 -32.42 5.82 12.85
CA ALA A 462 -33.86 6.07 12.72
C ALA A 462 -34.38 7.06 13.77
N LYS A 463 -33.86 6.99 15.01
CA LYS A 463 -34.17 7.99 16.06
C LYS A 463 -33.64 9.37 15.68
N PHE A 464 -32.45 9.44 15.08
CA PHE A 464 -31.90 10.70 14.57
C PHE A 464 -32.75 11.27 13.43
N ALA A 465 -33.09 10.45 12.42
CA ALA A 465 -33.97 10.80 11.31
C ALA A 465 -35.29 11.42 11.79
N LYS A 466 -35.96 10.75 12.74
CA LYS A 466 -37.21 11.21 13.31
C LYS A 466 -37.08 12.59 13.97
N ARG A 467 -35.99 12.85 14.69
CA ARG A 467 -35.72 14.15 15.33
C ARG A 467 -35.48 15.26 14.31
N GLN A 468 -34.80 14.93 13.21
CA GLN A 468 -34.55 15.87 12.11
C GLN A 468 -35.69 15.97 11.09
N LYS A 469 -36.82 15.30 11.35
CA LYS A 469 -37.98 15.22 10.43
C LYS A 469 -37.61 14.71 9.03
N ASP A 470 -36.61 13.85 8.96
CA ASP A 470 -36.18 13.21 7.73
C ASP A 470 -37.12 12.04 7.40
N THR A 471 -38.11 12.32 6.56
CA THR A 471 -39.17 11.36 6.21
C THR A 471 -38.73 10.33 5.18
N THR A 472 -37.67 10.57 4.42
CA THR A 472 -37.20 9.69 3.33
C THR A 472 -36.03 8.79 3.74
N PHE A 473 -35.55 8.91 4.99
CA PHE A 473 -34.46 8.12 5.56
C PHE A 473 -34.50 6.62 5.22
N GLU A 474 -35.62 5.94 5.45
CA GLU A 474 -35.71 4.48 5.25
C GLU A 474 -35.56 4.09 3.78
N TYR A 475 -36.10 4.91 2.87
CA TYR A 475 -35.99 4.67 1.43
C TYR A 475 -34.55 4.88 0.95
N ARG A 476 -33.90 5.98 1.37
CA ARG A 476 -32.48 6.21 1.08
C ARG A 476 -31.59 5.13 1.69
N LEU A 477 -31.90 4.67 2.90
CA LEU A 477 -31.18 3.58 3.55
C LEU A 477 -31.31 2.28 2.77
N ALA A 478 -32.48 1.98 2.22
CA ALA A 478 -32.67 0.84 1.35
C ALA A 478 -31.72 0.86 0.13
N LEU A 479 -31.64 2.00 -0.56
CA LEU A 479 -30.74 2.17 -1.69
C LEU A 479 -29.26 2.04 -1.27
N GLY A 480 -28.91 2.61 -0.11
CA GLY A 480 -27.58 2.48 0.48
C GLY A 480 -27.22 1.04 0.82
N LEU A 481 -28.13 0.30 1.46
CA LEU A 481 -27.97 -1.12 1.79
C LEU A 481 -27.84 -1.96 0.53
N ALA A 482 -28.70 -1.76 -0.48
CA ALA A 482 -28.61 -2.45 -1.76
C ALA A 482 -27.23 -2.24 -2.41
N ARG A 483 -26.75 -0.99 -2.44
CA ARG A 483 -25.40 -0.66 -2.91
C ARG A 483 -24.32 -1.38 -2.10
N SER A 484 -24.40 -1.32 -0.78
CA SER A 484 -23.36 -1.86 0.10
C SER A 484 -23.32 -3.39 0.04
N PHE A 485 -24.47 -4.08 0.01
CA PHE A 485 -24.55 -5.54 -0.13
C PHE A 485 -23.96 -6.01 -1.46
N ALA A 486 -24.39 -5.43 -2.58
CA ALA A 486 -23.91 -5.85 -3.90
C ALA A 486 -22.42 -5.53 -4.08
N SER A 487 -21.99 -4.30 -3.79
CA SER A 487 -20.60 -3.89 -4.02
C SER A 487 -19.60 -4.53 -3.06
N SER A 488 -20.02 -5.02 -1.88
CA SER A 488 -19.15 -5.72 -0.93
C SER A 488 -18.80 -7.15 -1.36
N THR A 489 -19.56 -7.74 -2.30
CA THR A 489 -19.27 -9.10 -2.80
C THR A 489 -17.89 -9.20 -3.47
N ARG A 490 -17.32 -8.09 -3.96
CA ARG A 490 -15.95 -8.01 -4.49
C ARG A 490 -14.84 -8.32 -3.47
N PHE A 491 -15.19 -8.39 -2.18
CA PHE A 491 -14.30 -8.75 -1.09
C PHE A 491 -14.59 -10.12 -0.48
N VAL A 492 -15.61 -10.81 -0.99
CA VAL A 492 -16.08 -12.09 -0.47
C VAL A 492 -15.71 -13.19 -1.46
N VAL A 493 -14.83 -14.11 -1.05
CA VAL A 493 -14.42 -15.25 -1.89
C VAL A 493 -15.48 -16.35 -1.87
N ASP A 494 -16.14 -16.57 -0.73
CA ASP A 494 -17.17 -17.60 -0.61
C ASP A 494 -18.38 -17.29 -1.51
N LYS A 495 -18.62 -18.17 -2.49
CA LYS A 495 -19.65 -17.99 -3.51
C LYS A 495 -21.06 -18.01 -2.92
N TYR A 496 -21.30 -18.79 -1.87
CA TYR A 496 -22.61 -18.88 -1.25
C TYR A 496 -22.95 -17.61 -0.48
N HIS A 497 -22.02 -17.09 0.32
CA HIS A 497 -22.18 -15.83 1.04
C HIS A 497 -22.31 -14.65 0.07
N ALA A 498 -21.45 -14.56 -0.95
CA ALA A 498 -21.57 -13.53 -1.99
C ALA A 498 -22.94 -13.58 -2.70
N ARG A 499 -23.44 -14.78 -3.00
CA ARG A 499 -24.80 -14.98 -3.55
C ARG A 499 -25.88 -14.47 -2.60
N ARG A 500 -25.81 -14.81 -1.31
CA ARG A 500 -26.78 -14.35 -0.30
C ARG A 500 -26.80 -12.83 -0.17
N MET A 501 -25.64 -12.17 -0.20
CA MET A 501 -25.54 -10.71 -0.17
C MET A 501 -26.16 -10.08 -1.43
N LEU A 502 -25.87 -10.60 -2.61
CA LEU A 502 -26.42 -10.04 -3.85
C LEU A 502 -27.93 -10.26 -3.96
N LEU A 503 -28.45 -11.40 -3.50
CA LEU A 503 -29.89 -11.65 -3.43
C LEU A 503 -30.59 -10.67 -2.48
N ARG A 504 -30.00 -10.35 -1.32
CA ARG A 504 -30.50 -9.28 -0.43
C ARG A 504 -30.52 -7.93 -1.13
N SER A 505 -29.43 -7.58 -1.83
CA SER A 505 -29.39 -6.33 -2.62
C SER A 505 -30.52 -6.28 -3.66
N ARG A 506 -30.71 -7.37 -4.41
CA ARG A 506 -31.79 -7.47 -5.41
C ARG A 506 -33.17 -7.32 -4.77
N PHE A 507 -33.44 -8.07 -3.70
CA PHE A 507 -34.69 -7.99 -2.96
C PHE A 507 -34.99 -6.55 -2.48
N ILE A 508 -33.97 -5.85 -1.97
CA ILE A 508 -34.10 -4.46 -1.52
C ILE A 508 -34.43 -3.54 -2.69
N LEU A 509 -33.76 -3.69 -3.84
CA LEU A 509 -34.04 -2.88 -5.03
C LEU A 509 -35.45 -3.12 -5.57
N GLU A 510 -35.86 -4.38 -5.70
CA GLU A 510 -37.22 -4.74 -6.14
C GLU A 510 -38.27 -4.20 -5.17
N SER A 511 -38.04 -4.32 -3.87
CA SER A 511 -38.94 -3.80 -2.83
C SER A 511 -39.05 -2.28 -2.88
N ALA A 512 -37.93 -1.56 -3.05
CA ALA A 512 -37.92 -0.11 -3.15
C ALA A 512 -38.59 0.39 -4.44
N LEU A 513 -38.40 -0.31 -5.56
CA LEU A 513 -39.01 0.03 -6.85
C LEU A 513 -40.51 -0.26 -6.91
N ALA A 514 -40.98 -1.25 -6.15
CA ALA A 514 -42.41 -1.55 -6.00
C ALA A 514 -43.19 -0.44 -5.27
N VAL A 515 -42.51 0.47 -4.56
CA VAL A 515 -43.15 1.60 -3.89
C VAL A 515 -43.62 2.61 -4.93
N PRO A 516 -44.92 3.00 -4.94
CA PRO A 516 -45.40 4.07 -5.81
C PRO A 516 -44.70 5.40 -5.54
N VAL A 517 -44.50 6.20 -6.59
CA VAL A 517 -43.90 7.54 -6.47
C VAL A 517 -44.73 8.41 -5.50
N GLY A 518 -44.07 9.12 -4.59
CA GLY A 518 -44.70 9.94 -3.55
C GLY A 518 -45.09 9.17 -2.28
N ARG A 519 -44.89 7.84 -2.24
CA ARG A 519 -45.16 7.00 -1.06
C ARG A 519 -43.88 6.54 -0.34
N GLU A 520 -42.72 7.07 -0.73
CA GLU A 520 -41.40 6.65 -0.22
C GLU A 520 -41.27 6.81 1.29
N ALA A 521 -41.89 7.85 1.88
CA ALA A 521 -41.87 8.09 3.32
C ALA A 521 -42.54 6.98 4.15
N ARG A 522 -43.36 6.12 3.53
CA ARG A 522 -44.02 4.97 4.19
C ARG A 522 -43.22 3.68 4.07
N PHE A 523 -42.15 3.68 3.28
CA PHE A 523 -41.37 2.48 3.03
C PHE A 523 -40.65 2.02 4.30
N LYS A 524 -40.64 0.70 4.51
CA LYS A 524 -39.94 0.03 5.61
C LYS A 524 -39.35 -1.28 5.10
N LEU A 525 -38.13 -1.59 5.55
CA LEU A 525 -37.51 -2.89 5.34
C LEU A 525 -37.55 -3.73 6.62
N PRO A 526 -37.64 -5.06 6.51
CA PRO A 526 -37.52 -5.97 7.64
C PRO A 526 -36.03 -6.06 8.07
N MET A 527 -35.54 -5.05 8.79
CA MET A 527 -34.11 -4.93 9.12
C MET A 527 -33.57 -6.13 9.90
N LYS A 528 -34.34 -6.72 10.81
CA LYS A 528 -33.89 -7.91 11.55
C LYS A 528 -33.64 -9.09 10.61
N ASP A 529 -34.56 -9.33 9.68
CA ASP A 529 -34.48 -10.47 8.75
C ASP A 529 -33.38 -10.27 7.70
N LEU A 530 -33.11 -9.03 7.30
CA LEU A 530 -32.02 -8.72 6.37
C LEU A 530 -30.64 -9.04 6.94
N PHE A 531 -30.46 -8.94 8.26
CA PHE A 531 -29.17 -9.13 8.92
C PHE A 531 -29.03 -10.45 9.68
N ASN A 532 -30.11 -11.21 9.80
CA ASN A 532 -30.08 -12.60 10.24
C ASN A 532 -29.74 -13.54 9.07
N ASP A 533 -29.17 -14.70 9.38
CA ASP A 533 -28.90 -15.79 8.44
C ASP A 533 -29.96 -16.88 8.48
#